data_AF-A0AA36HHC3-F1
#
_entry.id   AF-A0AA36HHC3-F1
#
_cell.length_a   1.000
_cell.length_b   1.000
_cell.length_c   1.000
_cell.angle_alpha   90.00
_cell.angle_beta   90.00
_cell.angle_gamma   90.00
#
_symmetry.space_group_name_H-M   'P 1'
#
loop_
_entity.id
_entity.type
_entity.pdbx_description
1 polymer ?
#
loop_
_entity_poly.entity_id
_entity_poly.type
_entity_poly.pdbx_seq_one_letter_code
_entity_poly.pdbx_strand_id
1 'polypeptide(L)'
;MARHLLATRKQKLGESLDQFLNELKILAKVCDFVAVSAEQYRSEMIRDAFINGLTSNQIRQRLLENKSADLSTAYDQARSLDVAQHSSCVFVNAEGAKFSPTASIVAKPIDSPKQGGDPCQCWLCGYSRHPRTHCSAWKAVCHKCPK
;
A
#
# COMPACT_ATOMS: atom_id res chain seq x y z
N MET A 1 12.03 6.35 12.37
CA MET A 1 10.83 6.65 13.16
C MET A 1 10.81 8.07 13.73
N ALA A 2 11.82 8.53 14.48
CA ALA A 2 11.84 9.88 15.10
C ALA A 2 11.56 11.05 14.11
N ARG A 3 12.23 11.08 12.94
CA ARG A 3 11.99 12.09 11.89
C ARG A 3 10.54 12.10 11.38
N HIS A 4 9.94 10.91 11.21
CA HIS A 4 8.55 10.79 10.79
C HIS A 4 7.59 11.32 11.87
N LEU A 5 7.83 11.02 13.15
CA LEU A 5 7.03 11.53 14.26
C LEU A 5 7.11 13.07 14.33
N LEU A 6 8.30 13.64 14.18
CA LEU A 6 8.49 15.08 14.12
C LEU A 6 7.71 15.71 12.96
N ALA A 7 7.80 15.14 11.76
CA ALA A 7 7.15 15.66 10.55
C ALA A 7 5.62 15.55 10.57
N THR A 8 5.08 14.55 11.28
CA THR A 8 3.62 14.28 11.34
C THR A 8 2.95 14.79 12.60
N ARG A 9 3.70 15.32 13.58
CA ARG A 9 3.18 15.87 14.83
C ARG A 9 2.30 17.09 14.54
N LYS A 10 1.02 17.02 14.94
CA LYS A 10 0.05 18.13 14.87
C LYS A 10 -0.34 18.61 16.26
N GLN A 11 -0.46 19.92 16.48
CA GLN A 11 -0.91 20.47 17.77
C GLN A 11 -2.21 19.80 18.26
N LYS A 12 -2.25 19.39 19.53
CA LYS A 12 -3.43 18.75 20.14
C LYS A 12 -4.45 19.81 20.55
N LEU A 13 -5.72 19.41 20.64
CA LEU A 13 -6.76 20.28 21.19
C LEU A 13 -6.42 20.64 22.64
N GLY A 14 -6.36 21.94 22.95
CA GLY A 14 -6.02 22.44 24.29
C GLY A 14 -4.51 22.53 24.60
N GLU A 15 -3.64 22.16 23.67
CA GLU A 15 -2.18 22.34 23.81
C GLU A 15 -1.80 23.79 23.50
N SER A 16 -1.02 24.43 24.38
CA SER A 16 -0.52 25.79 24.11
C SER A 16 0.56 25.79 23.03
N LEU A 17 0.83 26.96 22.44
CA LEU A 17 1.89 27.10 21.42
C LEU A 17 3.27 26.75 21.99
N ASP A 18 3.55 27.16 23.23
CA ASP A 18 4.82 26.86 23.89
C ASP A 18 5.00 25.37 24.15
N GLN A 19 3.93 24.69 24.60
CA GLN A 19 3.93 23.24 24.80
C GLN A 19 4.19 22.52 23.47
N PHE A 20 3.49 22.90 22.41
CA PHE A 20 3.66 22.30 21.09
C PHE A 20 5.10 22.50 20.57
N LEU A 21 5.64 23.71 20.66
CA LEU A 21 7.02 23.98 20.23
C LEU A 21 8.05 23.21 21.06
N ASN A 22 7.83 23.09 22.37
CA ASN A 22 8.72 22.33 23.25
C ASN A 22 8.72 20.84 22.88
N GLU A 23 7.55 20.25 22.63
CA GLU A 23 7.44 18.86 22.16
C GLU A 23 8.15 18.65 20.82
N LEU A 24 8.02 19.57 19.87
CA LEU A 24 8.75 19.50 18.60
C LEU A 24 10.28 19.56 18.82
N LYS A 25 10.76 20.41 19.73
CA LYS A 25 12.19 20.48 20.09
C LYS A 25 12.69 19.18 20.73
N ILE A 26 11.88 18.54 21.57
CA ILE A 26 12.21 17.24 22.19
C ILE A 26 12.31 16.17 21.10
N LEU A 27 11.33 16.10 20.20
CA LEU A 27 11.34 15.16 19.07
C LEU A 27 12.53 15.41 18.13
N ALA A 28 12.92 16.67 17.92
CA ALA A 28 14.08 17.01 17.11
C ALA A 28 15.40 16.51 17.72
N LYS A 29 15.54 16.51 19.05
CA LYS A 29 16.76 16.02 19.73
C LYS A 29 17.01 14.52 19.53
N VAL A 30 15.94 13.73 19.38
CA VAL A 30 16.04 12.28 19.13
C VAL A 30 16.12 11.94 17.64
N CYS A 31 16.15 12.96 16.77
CA CYS A 31 16.42 12.77 15.35
C CYS A 31 17.92 12.85 15.09
N ASP A 32 18.44 11.87 14.35
CA ASP A 32 19.84 11.83 13.89
C ASP A 32 20.07 12.85 12.76
N PHE A 33 19.99 14.16 13.06
CA PHE A 33 20.28 15.21 12.08
C PHE A 33 21.78 15.26 11.78
N VAL A 34 22.12 15.09 10.51
CA VAL A 34 23.50 15.14 10.01
C VAL A 34 23.58 16.12 8.85
N ALA A 35 24.77 16.71 8.66
CA ALA A 35 25.03 17.52 7.47
C ALA A 35 25.02 16.61 6.24
N VAL A 36 24.22 16.99 5.24
CA VAL A 36 24.07 16.24 3.98
C VAL A 36 24.18 17.19 2.79
N SER A 37 24.48 16.64 1.61
CA SER A 37 24.44 17.41 0.36
C SER A 37 22.99 17.78 0.01
N ALA A 38 22.82 18.81 -0.83
CA ALA A 38 21.49 19.21 -1.30
C ALA A 38 20.77 18.07 -2.05
N GLU A 39 21.50 17.26 -2.82
CA GLU A 39 20.93 16.11 -3.54
C GLU A 39 20.46 15.02 -2.57
N GLN A 40 21.26 14.72 -1.54
CA GLN A 40 20.86 13.77 -0.51
C GLN A 40 19.60 14.24 0.22
N TYR A 41 19.57 15.52 0.61
CA TYR A 41 18.39 16.11 1.26
C TYR A 41 17.14 16.05 0.36
N ARG A 42 17.28 16.30 -0.95
CA ARG A 42 16.18 16.14 -1.93
C ARG A 42 15.67 14.70 -1.96
N SER A 43 16.55 13.71 -2.05
CA SER A 43 16.18 12.29 -2.04
C SER A 43 15.44 11.92 -0.74
N GLU A 44 15.98 12.33 0.41
CA GLU A 44 15.35 12.11 1.72
C GLU A 44 13.96 12.74 1.81
N MET A 45 13.80 13.97 1.31
CA MET A 45 12.51 14.67 1.31
C MET A 45 11.47 13.98 0.43
N ILE A 46 11.85 13.53 -0.76
CA ILE A 46 10.96 12.79 -1.66
C ILE A 46 10.54 11.47 -1.00
N ARG A 47 11.49 10.75 -0.39
CA ARG A 47 11.21 9.49 0.30
C ARG A 47 10.23 9.69 1.45
N ASP A 48 10.46 10.69 2.29
CA ASP A 48 9.60 10.95 3.44
C ASP A 48 8.18 11.34 2.98
N ALA A 49 8.05 12.14 1.92
CA ALA A 49 6.76 12.49 1.33
C ALA A 49 6.05 11.26 0.73
N PHE A 50 6.79 10.40 0.03
CA PHE A 50 6.28 9.15 -0.54
C PHE A 50 5.70 8.26 0.56
N ILE A 51 6.46 7.97 1.61
CA ILE A 51 6.03 7.11 2.73
C ILE A 51 4.81 7.70 3.45
N ASN A 52 4.82 9.02 3.70
CA ASN A 52 3.70 9.70 4.37
C ASN A 52 2.42 9.68 3.53
N GLY A 53 2.55 9.77 2.21
CA GLY A 53 1.44 9.80 1.25
C GLY A 53 0.83 8.43 0.92
N LEU A 54 1.44 7.33 1.36
CA LEU A 54 0.88 5.98 1.13
C LEU A 54 -0.47 5.81 1.84
N THR A 55 -1.47 5.34 1.09
CA THR A 55 -2.81 5.01 1.61
C THR A 55 -2.81 3.70 2.39
N SER A 56 -1.97 2.73 2.01
CA SER A 56 -1.82 1.45 2.72
C SER A 56 -1.04 1.66 4.02
N ASN A 57 -1.77 1.66 5.14
CA ASN A 57 -1.18 1.75 6.49
C ASN A 57 -0.17 0.61 6.75
N GLN A 58 -0.44 -0.59 6.23
CA GLN A 58 0.45 -1.74 6.38
C GLN A 58 1.77 -1.52 5.65
N ILE A 59 1.76 -1.09 4.38
CA ILE A 59 3.00 -0.81 3.65
C ILE A 59 3.77 0.31 4.34
N ARG A 60 3.08 1.41 4.70
CA ARG A 60 3.69 2.53 5.41
C ARG A 60 4.38 2.09 6.71
N GLN A 61 3.72 1.27 7.51
CA GLN A 61 4.29 0.75 8.75
C GLN A 61 5.56 -0.08 8.47
N ARG A 62 5.52 -1.00 7.50
CA ARG A 62 6.67 -1.86 7.17
C ARG A 62 7.88 -1.07 6.66
N LEU A 63 7.66 0.01 5.92
CA LEU A 63 8.72 0.92 5.48
C LEU A 63 9.32 1.73 6.64
N LEU A 64 8.49 2.14 7.62
CA LEU A 64 8.96 2.88 8.80
C LEU A 64 9.72 2.00 9.80
N GLU A 65 9.39 0.70 9.87
CA GLU A 65 10.10 -0.32 10.65
C GLU A 65 11.49 -0.62 10.05
N ASN A 66 11.53 -0.93 8.75
CA ASN A 66 12.77 -1.24 8.04
C ASN A 66 13.42 0.04 7.53
N LYS A 67 13.91 0.88 8.45
CA LYS A 67 14.59 2.18 8.26
C LYS A 67 15.30 2.29 6.89
N SER A 68 14.53 2.57 5.82
CA SER A 68 14.99 2.40 4.45
C SER A 68 15.94 3.54 4.12
N ALA A 69 17.23 3.23 4.01
CA ALA A 69 18.29 4.24 3.96
C ALA A 69 18.24 5.16 2.72
N ASP A 70 17.59 4.71 1.64
CA ASP A 70 17.47 5.45 0.38
C ASP A 70 16.05 5.36 -0.23
N LEU A 71 15.72 6.34 -1.09
CA LEU A 71 14.48 6.43 -1.85
C LEU A 71 14.24 5.21 -2.74
N SER A 72 15.27 4.73 -3.45
CA SER A 72 15.12 3.58 -4.35
C SER A 72 14.71 2.34 -3.56
N THR A 73 15.41 2.07 -2.45
CA THR A 73 15.12 0.94 -1.58
C THR A 73 13.71 1.02 -0.99
N ALA A 74 13.27 2.21 -0.57
CA ALA A 74 11.92 2.42 -0.05
C ALA A 74 10.85 2.10 -1.11
N TYR A 75 11.08 2.51 -2.37
CA TYR A 75 10.17 2.23 -3.47
C TYR A 75 10.11 0.74 -3.80
N ASP A 76 11.26 0.08 -3.93
CA ASP A 76 11.33 -1.35 -4.27
C ASP A 76 10.67 -2.22 -3.19
N GLN A 77 10.86 -1.87 -1.92
CA GLN A 77 10.17 -2.49 -0.80
C GLN A 77 8.66 -2.26 -0.85
N ALA A 78 8.22 -1.02 -1.08
CA ALA A 78 6.80 -0.68 -1.18
C ALA A 78 6.12 -1.48 -2.30
N ARG A 79 6.76 -1.53 -3.47
CA ARG A 79 6.28 -2.29 -4.62
C ARG A 79 6.19 -3.78 -4.34
N SER A 80 7.21 -4.35 -3.71
CA SER A 80 7.21 -5.78 -3.35
C SER A 80 6.09 -6.12 -2.38
N LEU A 81 5.83 -5.24 -1.39
CA LEU A 81 4.74 -5.39 -0.44
C LEU A 81 3.36 -5.22 -1.10
N ASP A 82 3.21 -4.26 -2.02
CA ASP A 82 1.97 -4.04 -2.76
C ASP A 82 1.60 -5.25 -3.62
N VAL A 83 2.58 -5.82 -4.35
CA VAL A 83 2.40 -7.06 -5.11
C VAL A 83 2.02 -8.22 -4.20
N ALA A 84 2.66 -8.36 -3.03
CA ALA A 84 2.33 -9.41 -2.06
C ALA A 84 0.94 -9.25 -1.43
N GLN A 85 0.49 -8.02 -1.20
CA GLN A 85 -0.87 -7.73 -0.75
C GLN A 85 -1.90 -8.07 -1.83
N HIS A 86 -1.58 -7.81 -3.09
CA HIS A 86 -2.45 -8.19 -4.20
C HIS A 86 -2.52 -9.71 -4.39
N SER A 87 -1.38 -10.41 -4.31
CA SER A 87 -1.33 -11.87 -4.50
C SER A 87 -1.90 -12.65 -3.31
N SER A 88 -1.75 -12.16 -2.07
CA SER A 88 -2.40 -12.77 -0.90
C SER A 88 -3.93 -12.67 -0.96
N CYS A 89 -4.48 -11.63 -1.57
CA CYS A 89 -5.92 -11.54 -1.82
C CYS A 89 -6.43 -12.68 -2.74
N VAL A 90 -5.58 -13.19 -3.64
CA VAL A 90 -5.88 -14.35 -4.50
C VAL A 90 -5.88 -15.66 -3.70
N PHE A 91 -4.99 -15.81 -2.71
CA PHE A 91 -4.92 -17.02 -1.87
C PHE A 91 -6.03 -17.09 -0.82
N VAL A 92 -6.33 -15.99 -0.12
CA VAL A 92 -7.38 -15.97 0.92
C VAL A 92 -8.77 -16.25 0.34
N ASN A 93 -8.98 -15.97 -0.95
CA ASN A 93 -10.22 -16.32 -1.66
C ASN A 93 -10.29 -17.79 -2.10
N ALA A 94 -9.19 -18.55 -2.04
CA ALA A 94 -9.18 -19.99 -2.33
C ALA A 94 -9.51 -20.84 -1.08
N GLU A 95 -9.29 -20.31 0.12
CA GLU A 95 -9.52 -21.00 1.40
C GLU A 95 -10.93 -20.79 2.01
N GLY A 96 -11.84 -20.16 1.24
CA GLY A 96 -13.28 -20.18 1.49
C GLY A 96 -14.02 -21.43 1.00
N ALA A 97 -13.32 -22.35 0.32
CA ALA A 97 -13.88 -23.67 0.01
C ALA A 97 -13.78 -24.55 1.25
N LYS A 98 -14.91 -24.71 1.95
CA LYS A 98 -15.08 -25.63 3.09
C LYS A 98 -14.49 -27.00 2.73
N PHE A 99 -13.33 -27.32 3.29
CA PHE A 99 -12.80 -28.68 3.31
C PHE A 99 -13.67 -29.50 4.27
N SER A 100 -14.66 -30.19 3.72
CA SER A 100 -15.29 -31.33 4.37
C SER A 100 -14.38 -32.54 4.17
N PRO A 101 -13.88 -33.21 5.23
CA PRO A 101 -13.00 -34.35 5.07
C PRO A 101 -13.85 -35.59 4.81
N THR A 102 -14.05 -35.94 3.54
CA THR A 102 -14.44 -37.30 3.17
C THR A 102 -13.75 -37.74 1.89
N ALA A 103 -12.80 -38.66 2.08
CA ALA A 103 -12.35 -39.72 1.20
C ALA A 103 -11.68 -39.39 -0.16
N SER A 104 -10.47 -39.93 -0.30
CA SER A 104 -9.66 -40.08 -1.50
C SER A 104 -10.42 -40.63 -2.72
N ILE A 105 -10.02 -40.23 -3.95
CA ILE A 105 -9.71 -41.09 -5.12
C ILE A 105 -9.06 -40.23 -6.25
N VAL A 106 -7.85 -40.64 -6.62
CA VAL A 106 -7.10 -40.62 -7.91
C VAL A 106 -7.59 -39.82 -9.14
N ALA A 107 -6.68 -38.95 -9.62
CA ALA A 107 -6.26 -38.55 -10.99
C ALA A 107 -7.25 -38.11 -12.10
N LYS A 108 -7.01 -36.91 -12.67
CA LYS A 108 -6.43 -36.66 -14.02
C LYS A 108 -6.40 -35.15 -14.35
N PRO A 109 -5.38 -34.63 -15.07
CA PRO A 109 -5.36 -33.25 -15.54
C PRO A 109 -6.19 -33.11 -16.82
N ILE A 110 -7.16 -32.19 -16.82
CA ILE A 110 -7.90 -31.80 -18.02
C ILE A 110 -7.38 -30.42 -18.43
N ASP A 111 -6.66 -30.44 -19.53
CA ASP A 111 -6.28 -29.28 -20.34
C ASP A 111 -7.54 -28.72 -21.03
N SER A 112 -7.89 -27.45 -20.80
CA SER A 112 -8.56 -26.57 -21.77
C SER A 112 -8.92 -25.17 -21.22
N PRO A 113 -9.01 -24.15 -22.11
CA PRO A 113 -8.65 -22.78 -21.79
C PRO A 113 -9.86 -21.86 -21.58
N LYS A 114 -9.93 -21.11 -20.48
CA LYS A 114 -10.91 -20.02 -20.33
C LYS A 114 -10.36 -18.84 -19.53
N GLN A 115 -10.02 -17.79 -20.30
CA GLN A 115 -10.06 -16.36 -19.98
C GLN A 115 -10.08 -16.01 -18.49
N GLY A 116 -8.89 -15.74 -17.94
CA GLY A 116 -8.69 -15.25 -16.59
C GLY A 116 -9.10 -13.78 -16.47
N GLY A 117 -10.23 -13.53 -15.82
CA GLY A 117 -10.45 -12.28 -15.11
C GLY A 117 -10.00 -12.49 -13.66
N ASP A 118 -9.06 -11.66 -13.19
CA ASP A 118 -8.61 -11.66 -11.80
C ASP A 118 -9.81 -11.37 -10.87
N PRO A 119 -10.11 -12.23 -9.88
CA PRO A 119 -11.20 -11.99 -8.93
C PRO A 119 -11.05 -10.68 -8.15
N CYS A 120 -9.87 -10.08 -8.08
CA CYS A 120 -9.64 -8.80 -7.40
C CYS A 120 -9.86 -7.57 -8.30
N GLN A 121 -10.17 -7.77 -9.58
CA GLN A 121 -10.43 -6.69 -10.53
C GLN A 121 -11.91 -6.58 -10.88
N CYS A 122 -12.38 -5.35 -11.07
CA CYS A 122 -13.67 -5.06 -11.64
C CYS A 122 -13.68 -5.55 -13.09
N TRP A 123 -14.54 -6.51 -13.38
CA TRP A 123 -14.66 -7.09 -14.72
C TRP A 123 -14.99 -6.07 -15.82
N LEU A 124 -15.53 -4.90 -15.44
CA LEU A 124 -15.94 -3.88 -16.38
C LEU A 124 -14.82 -2.88 -16.73
N CYS A 125 -13.92 -2.56 -15.80
CA CYS A 125 -12.87 -1.56 -16.03
C CYS A 125 -11.43 -2.05 -15.76
N GLY A 126 -11.24 -3.27 -15.26
CA GLY A 126 -9.93 -3.84 -14.96
C GLY A 126 -9.22 -3.27 -13.72
N TYR A 127 -9.77 -2.26 -13.06
CA TYR A 127 -9.24 -1.71 -11.79
C TYR A 127 -9.66 -2.54 -10.57
N SER A 128 -9.21 -2.19 -9.37
CA SER A 128 -9.60 -2.85 -8.12
C SER A 128 -11.11 -3.04 -7.99
N ARG A 129 -11.56 -4.18 -7.47
CA ARG A 129 -12.98 -4.52 -7.27
C ARG A 129 -13.73 -3.42 -6.51
N HIS A 130 -14.88 -3.00 -7.04
CA HIS A 130 -15.78 -2.01 -6.44
C HIS A 130 -17.24 -2.32 -6.78
N PRO A 131 -18.21 -1.77 -6.02
CA PRO A 131 -19.62 -1.82 -6.39
C PRO A 131 -19.84 -1.28 -7.80
N ARG A 132 -20.74 -1.92 -8.56
CA ARG A 132 -20.98 -1.62 -9.97
C ARG A 132 -21.35 -0.14 -10.22
N THR A 133 -21.99 0.49 -9.25
CA THR A 133 -22.36 1.92 -9.25
C THR A 133 -21.15 2.87 -9.23
N HIS A 134 -20.00 2.43 -8.72
CA HIS A 134 -18.77 3.21 -8.60
C HIS A 134 -17.78 2.92 -9.74
N CYS A 135 -18.16 2.08 -10.71
CA CYS A 135 -17.32 1.80 -11.85
C CYS A 135 -17.43 2.93 -12.87
N SER A 136 -16.31 3.60 -13.16
CA SER A 136 -16.20 4.59 -14.22
C SER A 136 -16.57 4.04 -15.60
N ALA A 137 -16.37 2.73 -15.83
CA ALA A 137 -16.78 2.05 -17.06
C ALA A 137 -18.27 1.61 -17.05
N TRP A 138 -19.02 1.78 -15.95
CA TRP A 138 -20.45 1.40 -15.88
C TRP A 138 -21.33 2.17 -16.86
N LYS A 139 -21.01 3.45 -17.08
CA LYS A 139 -21.73 4.31 -18.03
C LYS A 139 -20.97 4.50 -19.35
N ALA A 140 -19.85 3.81 -19.54
CA ALA A 140 -19.07 3.93 -20.76
C ALA A 140 -19.69 3.08 -21.86
N VAL A 141 -19.92 3.68 -23.03
CA VAL A 141 -20.38 2.97 -24.22
C VAL A 141 -19.17 2.24 -24.84
N CYS A 142 -19.33 0.96 -25.16
CA CYS A 142 -18.25 0.18 -25.73
C CYS A 142 -17.94 0.68 -27.16
N HIS A 143 -16.71 1.16 -27.37
CA HIS A 143 -16.25 1.59 -28.70
C HIS A 143 -16.05 0.43 -29.69
N LYS A 144 -16.12 -0.83 -29.25
CA LYS A 144 -15.99 -2.03 -30.10
C LYS A 144 -17.33 -2.70 -30.43
N CYS A 145 -18.37 -2.46 -29.65
CA CYS A 145 -19.69 -3.07 -29.84
C CYS A 145 -20.77 -2.02 -29.55
N PRO A 146 -21.61 -1.62 -30.52
CA PRO A 146 -22.75 -0.76 -30.25
C PRO A 146 -23.84 -1.58 -29.56
N LYS A 147 -23.84 -1.58 -28.22
CA LYS A 147 -24.98 -1.92 -27.37
C LYS A 147 -25.01 -0.96 -26.18
#